data_AF-A0AAP2CJZ0-F1
#
_entry.id   AF-A0AAP2CJZ0-F1
#
_cell.length_a   1.000
_cell.length_b   1.000
_cell.length_c   1.000
_cell.angle_alpha   90.00
_cell.angle_beta   90.00
_cell.angle_gamma   90.00
#
_symmetry.space_group_name_H-M   'P 1'
#
loop_
_entity.id
_entity.type
_entity.pdbx_description
1 polymer ?
#
loop_
_entity_poly.entity_id
_entity_poly.type
_entity_poly.pdbx_seq_one_letter_code
_entity_poly.pdbx_strand_id
1 'polypeptide(L)' 'METFFHSLSAVVVLGILYVLFWIITIVHAARANYRDEISRVVWIVIIVIFQVVGPILYWVLSKENKISEN' A
#
# COMPACT_ATOMS: atom_id res chain seq x y z
N MET A 1 3.08 8.64 -34.54
CA MET A 1 1.77 8.74 -33.85
C MET A 1 1.48 7.49 -33.03
N GLU A 2 1.69 6.28 -33.55
CA GLU A 2 1.40 5.02 -32.83
C GLU A 2 2.16 4.84 -31.51
N THR A 3 3.46 5.18 -31.45
CA THR A 3 4.28 5.09 -30.22
C THR A 3 3.76 5.94 -29.06
N PHE A 4 3.11 7.06 -29.35
CA PHE A 4 2.50 7.94 -28.36
C PHE A 4 1.23 7.33 -27.72
N PHE A 5 0.44 6.58 -28.50
CA PHE A 5 -0.75 5.90 -27.97
C PHE A 5 -0.37 4.71 -27.07
N HIS A 6 0.72 4.01 -27.37
CA HIS A 6 1.22 2.92 -26.51
C HIS A 6 1.77 3.43 -25.17
N SER A 7 2.49 4.55 -25.16
CA SER A 7 2.98 5.12 -23.90
C SER A 7 1.83 5.66 -23.03
N LEU A 8 0.82 6.31 -23.64
CA LEU A 8 -0.35 6.80 -22.91
C LEU A 8 -1.16 5.66 -22.28
N SER A 9 -1.40 4.58 -23.02
CA SER A 9 -2.11 3.42 -22.49
C SER A 9 -1.33 2.71 -21.37
N ALA A 10 -0.01 2.61 -21.49
CA ALA A 10 0.84 2.06 -20.42
C ALA A 10 0.76 2.87 -19.12
N VAL A 11 0.76 4.21 -19.20
CA VAL A 11 0.64 5.08 -18.01
C VAL A 11 -0.72 4.89 -17.33
N VAL A 12 -1.81 4.78 -18.09
CA VAL A 12 -3.15 4.54 -17.53
C VAL A 12 -3.21 3.20 -16.80
N VAL A 13 -2.69 2.13 -17.42
CA VAL A 13 -2.65 0.80 -16.81
C VAL A 13 -1.82 0.80 -15.52
N LEU A 14 -0.62 1.41 -15.54
CA LEU A 14 0.24 1.51 -14.36
C LEU A 14 -0.43 2.34 -13.25
N GLY A 15 -1.13 3.42 -13.58
CA GLY A 15 -1.89 4.22 -12.63
C GLY A 15 -2.99 3.41 -11.94
N ILE A 16 -3.76 2.63 -12.72
CA ILE A 16 -4.80 1.74 -12.17
C ILE A 16 -4.18 0.69 -11.25
N LEU A 17 -3.11 0.01 -11.70
CA LEU A 17 -2.41 -0.99 -10.89
C LEU A 17 -1.88 -0.40 -9.58
N TYR A 18 -1.33 0.82 -9.63
CA TYR A 18 -0.86 1.54 -8.46
C TYR A 18 -2.00 1.84 -7.48
N VAL A 19 -3.13 2.37 -7.95
CA VAL A 19 -4.29 2.66 -7.09
C VAL A 19 -4.83 1.37 -6.46
N LEU A 20 -4.95 0.29 -7.24
CA LEU A 20 -5.36 -1.01 -6.72
C LEU A 20 -4.40 -1.51 -5.64
N PHE A 21 -3.09 -1.45 -5.89
CA PHE A 21 -2.07 -1.85 -4.92
C PHE A 21 -2.15 -1.02 -3.63
N TRP A 22 -2.35 0.30 -3.75
CA TRP A 22 -2.49 1.20 -2.61
C TRP A 22 -3.73 0.87 -1.77
N ILE A 23 -4.90 0.70 -2.41
CA ILE A 23 -6.14 0.30 -1.74
C ILE A 23 -5.99 -1.05 -1.05
N ILE A 24 -5.44 -2.06 -1.75
CA ILE A 24 -5.21 -3.39 -1.18
C ILE A 24 -4.32 -3.29 0.07
N THR A 25 -3.28 -2.45 0.02
CA THR A 25 -2.37 -2.29 1.16
C THR A 25 -3.09 -1.66 2.35
N ILE A 26 -3.97 -0.68 2.14
CA ILE A 26 -4.80 -0.10 3.21
C ILE A 26 -5.75 -1.14 3.79
N VAL A 27 -6.45 -1.90 2.94
CA VAL A 27 -7.38 -2.94 3.41
C VAL A 27 -6.63 -4.00 4.21
N HIS A 28 -5.45 -4.40 3.76
CA HIS A 28 -4.60 -5.35 4.47
C HIS A 28 -4.12 -4.79 5.81
N ALA A 29 -3.73 -3.52 5.86
CA ALA A 29 -3.42 -2.82 7.11
C ALA A 29 -4.62 -2.75 8.05
N ALA A 30 -5.81 -2.43 7.56
CA ALA A 30 -7.02 -2.35 8.38
C ALA A 30 -7.44 -3.71 8.95
N ARG A 31 -7.27 -4.79 8.18
CA ARG A 31 -7.62 -6.16 8.59
C ARG A 31 -6.54 -6.86 9.42
N ALA A 32 -5.31 -6.35 9.43
CA ALA A 32 -4.23 -6.97 10.17
C ALA A 32 -4.47 -6.88 11.69
N ASN A 33 -4.16 -7.98 12.38
CA ASN A 33 -4.13 -8.04 13.84
C ASN A 33 -2.80 -7.48 14.34
N TYR A 34 -2.88 -6.25 14.82
CA TYR A 34 -1.79 -5.60 15.55
C TYR A 34 -1.96 -5.84 17.03
N ARG A 35 -0.83 -5.85 17.75
CA ARG A 35 -0.83 -5.95 19.21
C ARG A 35 -1.58 -4.77 19.87
N ASP A 36 -1.41 -3.59 19.28
CA ASP A 36 -1.96 -2.32 19.76
C ASP A 36 -2.77 -1.65 18.65
N GLU A 37 -3.97 -1.14 18.96
CA GLU A 37 -4.84 -0.44 18.00
C GLU A 37 -4.16 0.80 17.41
N ILE A 38 -3.35 1.49 18.22
CA ILE A 38 -2.53 2.64 17.79
C ILE A 38 -1.60 2.25 16.64
N SER A 39 -0.99 1.05 16.69
CA SER A 39 -0.08 0.59 15.64
C SER A 39 -0.79 0.40 14.30
N ARG A 40 -2.06 -0.04 14.32
CA ARG A 40 -2.90 -0.14 13.12
C ARG A 40 -3.11 1.23 12.49
N VAL A 41 -3.51 2.21 13.31
CA VAL A 41 -3.80 3.57 12.85
C VAL A 41 -2.54 4.23 12.28
N VAL A 42 -1.41 4.10 12.97
CA VAL A 42 -0.13 4.65 12.50
C VAL A 42 0.25 4.11 11.12
N TRP A 43 0.10 2.79 10.89
CA TRP A 43 0.39 2.21 9.58
C TRP A 43 -0.52 2.72 8.47
N ILE A 44 -1.82 2.84 8.73
CA ILE A 44 -2.78 3.41 7.76
C ILE A 44 -2.42 4.86 7.45
N VAL A 45 -2.10 5.67 8.47
CA VAL A 45 -1.68 7.07 8.32
C VAL A 45 -0.40 7.17 7.47
N ILE A 46 0.60 6.32 7.73
CA ILE A 46 1.83 6.26 6.92
C ILE A 46 1.50 5.93 5.46
N ILE A 47 0.66 4.93 5.20
CA ILE A 47 0.26 4.55 3.83
C ILE A 47 -0.41 5.72 3.10
N VAL A 48 -1.27 6.47 3.79
CA VAL A 48 -2.03 7.58 3.20
C VAL A 48 -1.16 8.81 2.98
N ILE A 49 -0.29 9.17 3.93
CA ILE A 49 0.57 10.35 3.80
C ILE A 49 1.71 10.09 2.80
N PHE A 50 2.33 8.92 2.88
CA PHE A 50 3.52 8.59 2.09
C PHE A 50 3.22 7.89 0.76
N GLN A 51 1.96 7.88 0.29
CA GLN A 51 1.51 7.50 -1.05
C GLN A 51 2.21 6.29 -1.69
N VAL A 52 3.37 6.47 -2.33
CA VAL A 52 4.15 5.38 -2.94
C VAL A 52 5.03 4.67 -1.91
N VAL A 53 5.72 5.45 -1.08
CA VAL A 53 6.65 4.94 -0.07
C VAL A 53 5.90 4.27 1.08
N GLY A 54 4.74 4.80 1.47
CA GLY A 54 3.95 4.30 2.59
C GLY A 54 3.57 2.82 2.47
N PRO A 55 2.93 2.38 1.36
CA PRO A 55 2.69 0.97 1.08
C PRO A 55 3.95 0.11 1.10
N ILE A 56 5.06 0.59 0.52
CA ILE A 56 6.32 -0.16 0.47
C ILE A 56 6.85 -0.40 1.89
N LEU A 57 6.93 0.66 2.71
CA LEU A 57 7.35 0.57 4.10
C LEU A 57 6.45 -0.37 4.91
N TYR A 58 5.13 -0.30 4.67
CA TYR A 58 4.19 -1.20 5.30
C TYR A 58 4.54 -2.67 5.04
N TRP A 59 4.77 -3.05 3.79
CA TRP A 59 5.04 -4.45 3.45
C TRP A 59 6.38 -4.96 4.02
N VAL A 60 7.37 -4.08 4.14
CA VAL A 60 8.71 -4.42 4.65
C VAL A 60 8.75 -4.45 6.18
N LEU A 61 8.20 -3.44 6.85
CA LEU A 61 8.42 -3.19 8.28
C LEU A 61 7.20 -3.49 9.16
N SER A 62 5.98 -3.56 8.62
CA SER A 62 4.78 -3.75 9.45
C SER A 62 4.76 -5.09 10.19
N LYS A 63 5.56 -6.08 9.78
CA LYS A 63 5.56 -7.43 10.34
C LYS A 63 5.99 -7.48 11.80
N GLU A 64 6.91 -6.62 12.23
CA GLU A 64 7.42 -6.57 13.61
C GLU A 64 6.34 -6.14 14.62
N ASN A 65 5.33 -5.40 14.16
CA ASN A 65 4.24 -4.90 14.99
C ASN A 65 3.00 -5.82 14.99
N LYS A 66 3.02 -6.88 14.17
CA LYS A 66 1.95 -7.88 14.12
C LYS A 66 2.20 -8.90 15.22
N ILE A 67 1.12 -9.40 15.82
CA ILE A 67 1.23 -10.48 16.80
C ILE A 67 1.84 -11.68 16.08
N SER A 68 3.02 -12.13 16.52
CA SER A 68 3.62 -13.36 16.02
C SER A 68 2.74 -14.52 16.47
N GLU A 69 2.00 -15.11 15.54
CA GLU A 69 1.36 -16.40 15.77
C GLU A 69 2.49 -17.44 15.81
N ASN A 70 2.95 -17.74 17.02
CA ASN A 70 3.90 -18.82 17.34
C ASN A 70 3.14 -20.14 17.44
#